data_AF-A0AB39YFG9-F1
#
_entry.id   AF-A0AB39YFG9-F1
#
_cell.length_a   1.000
_cell.length_b   1.000
_cell.length_c   1.000
_cell.angle_alpha   90.00
_cell.angle_beta   90.00
_cell.angle_gamma   90.00
#
_symmetry.space_group_name_H-M   'P 1'
#
loop_
_entity.id
_entity.type
_entity.pdbx_description
1 polymer ?
#
loop_
_entity_poly.entity_id
_entity_poly.type
_entity_poly.pdbx_seq_one_letter_code
_entity_poly.pdbx_strand_id
1 'polypeptide(L)' 'MVEEWGLLAPVVLLGGDGHCWIGLDYRTCGRDGEPSVAWFETDSELFLADDFHSFVESLKADT' A
#
# COMPACT_ATOMS: atom_id res chain seq x y z
N MET A 1 -3.57 -10.28 -11.17
CA MET A 1 -3.12 -9.26 -12.14
C MET A 1 -3.72 -7.94 -11.66
N VAL A 2 -2.88 -6.96 -11.28
CA VAL A 2 -3.31 -5.71 -10.58
C VAL A 2 -4.33 -4.90 -11.39
N GLU A 3 -4.28 -5.00 -12.72
CA GLU A 3 -5.17 -4.26 -13.62
C GLU A 3 -6.66 -4.65 -13.49
N GLU A 4 -6.97 -5.88 -13.09
CA GLU A 4 -8.38 -6.35 -12.99
C GLU A 4 -9.14 -5.75 -11.80
N TRP A 5 -8.45 -5.00 -10.94
CA TRP A 5 -8.96 -4.50 -9.67
C TRP A 5 -9.23 -3.00 -9.70
N GLY A 6 -8.97 -2.34 -10.83
CA GLY A 6 -9.10 -0.87 -10.93
C GLY A 6 -8.14 -0.10 -10.03
N LEU A 7 -7.16 -0.77 -9.39
CA LEU A 7 -6.05 -0.14 -8.69
C LEU A 7 -5.21 0.57 -9.75
N LEU A 8 -5.55 1.84 -9.97
CA LEU A 8 -4.89 2.73 -10.91
C LEU A 8 -3.39 2.68 -10.60
N ALA A 9 -2.60 2.23 -11.58
CA ALA A 9 -1.16 2.38 -11.51
C ALA A 9 -0.84 3.83 -11.10
N PRO A 10 -0.05 4.06 -10.04
CA PRO A 10 1.12 3.26 -9.68
C PRO A 10 1.09 2.78 -8.20
N VAL A 11 0.46 1.64 -7.93
CA VAL A 11 0.51 0.96 -6.61
C VAL A 11 1.25 -0.38 -6.74
N VAL A 12 2.19 -0.65 -5.84
CA VAL A 12 2.89 -1.95 -5.75
C VAL A 12 2.36 -2.73 -4.55
N LEU A 13 1.78 -3.90 -4.79
CA LEU A 13 1.21 -4.73 -3.72
C LEU A 13 2.30 -5.48 -2.94
N LEU A 14 2.26 -5.41 -1.61
CA LEU A 14 3.16 -6.13 -0.71
C LEU A 14 2.55 -7.46 -0.24
N GLY A 15 1.23 -7.51 -0.07
CA GLY A 15 0.52 -8.70 0.37
C GLY A 15 -0.97 -8.44 0.55
N GLY A 16 -1.77 -9.50 0.52
CA GLY A 16 -3.23 -9.43 0.67
C GLY A 16 -3.88 -10.79 0.43
N ASP A 17 -5.18 -10.86 0.68
CA ASP A 17 -5.96 -12.11 0.71
C ASP A 17 -6.99 -12.22 -0.43
N GLY A 18 -7.06 -11.22 -1.30
CA GLY A 18 -8.04 -11.16 -2.37
C GLY A 18 -9.26 -10.26 -2.07
N HIS A 19 -9.39 -9.70 -0.88
CA HIS A 19 -10.34 -8.62 -0.61
C HIS A 19 -9.63 -7.37 -0.17
N CYS A 20 -8.54 -7.55 0.56
CA CYS A 20 -7.80 -6.49 1.20
C CYS A 20 -6.31 -6.62 0.90
N TRP A 21 -5.65 -5.48 0.65
CA TRP A 21 -4.24 -5.45 0.26
C TRP A 21 -3.48 -4.37 1.02
N ILE A 22 -2.22 -4.63 1.32
CA ILE A 22 -1.26 -3.60 1.70
C ILE A 22 -0.38 -3.32 0.47
N GLY A 23 -0.15 -2.04 0.16
CA GLY A 23 0.65 -1.62 -0.98
C GLY A 23 1.42 -0.32 -0.78
N LEU A 24 2.41 -0.13 -1.64
CA LEU A 24 3.18 1.10 -1.80
C LEU A 24 2.47 2.01 -2.80
N ASP A 25 2.08 3.19 -2.35
CA ASP A 25 1.35 4.18 -3.14
C ASP A 25 2.29 5.23 -3.73
N TYR A 26 2.46 5.19 -5.06
CA TYR A 26 3.27 6.17 -5.78
C TYR A 26 2.44 7.28 -6.45
N ARG A 27 1.11 7.34 -6.21
CA ARG A 27 0.23 8.30 -6.92
C ARG A 27 0.67 9.75 -6.68
N THR A 28 1.19 10.04 -5.48
CA THR A 28 1.62 11.39 -5.08
C THR A 28 3.08 11.67 -5.40
N CYS A 29 3.99 10.72 -5.16
CA CYS A 29 5.43 10.93 -5.28
C CYS A 29 6.00 10.58 -6.67
N GLY A 30 5.24 9.85 -7.50
CA GLY A 30 5.68 9.38 -8.80
C GLY A 30 6.66 8.21 -8.74
N ARG A 31 7.00 7.63 -9.90
CA ARG A 31 7.75 6.36 -10.02
C ARG A 31 9.08 6.31 -9.26
N ASP A 32 9.79 7.44 -9.18
CA ASP A 32 11.12 7.54 -8.58
C ASP A 32 11.09 8.14 -7.16
N GLY A 33 9.91 8.50 -6.66
CA GLY A 33 9.72 9.05 -5.32
C GLY A 33 9.57 7.97 -4.24
N GLU A 34 9.73 8.37 -2.98
CA GLU A 34 9.46 7.49 -1.84
C GLU A 34 7.93 7.33 -1.67
N PRO A 35 7.37 6.11 -1.79
CA PRO A 35 5.92 5.89 -1.71
C PRO A 35 5.43 5.84 -0.26
N SER A 36 4.21 6.30 -0.04
CA SER A 36 3.51 6.00 1.22
C SER A 36 3.04 4.56 1.24
N VAL A 37 2.76 4.04 2.44
CA VAL A 37 2.18 2.72 2.63
C VAL A 37 0.70 2.86 2.95
N ALA A 38 -0.14 2.14 2.24
CA ALA A 38 -1.58 2.15 2.43
C ALA A 38 -2.18 0.74 2.40
N TRP A 39 -3.31 0.59 3.07
CA TRP A 39 -4.19 -0.56 2.97
C TRP A 39 -5.37 -0.24 2.06
N PHE A 40 -5.78 -1.18 1.22
CA PHE A 40 -6.78 -1.02 0.17
C PHE A 40 -7.84 -2.10 0.27
N GLU A 41 -9.09 -1.68 0.15
CA GLU A 41 -10.30 -2.50 -0.04
C GLU A 41 -11.06 -1.96 -1.26
N THR A 42 -12.01 -2.74 -1.78
CA THR A 42 -12.84 -2.42 -2.96
C THR A 42 -13.35 -0.97 -3.03
N ASP A 43 -13.72 -0.36 -1.89
CA ASP A 43 -14.32 0.98 -1.85
C ASP A 43 -13.58 1.94 -0.90
N SER A 44 -12.43 1.54 -0.35
CA SER A 44 -11.79 2.29 0.73
C SER A 44 -10.28 2.10 0.77
N GLU A 45 -9.60 3.13 1.25
CA GLU A 45 -8.16 3.11 1.49
C GLU A 45 -7.83 3.71 2.87
N LEU A 46 -6.82 3.15 3.52
CA LEU A 46 -6.33 3.61 4.81
C LEU A 46 -4.81 3.85 4.71
N PHE A 47 -4.39 5.07 5.03
CA PHE A 47 -2.98 5.42 5.16
C PHE A 47 -2.36 4.71 6.37
N LEU A 48 -1.20 4.08 6.18
CA LEU A 48 -0.48 3.35 7.22
C LEU A 48 0.82 4.05 7.62
N ALA A 49 1.58 4.58 6.65
CA ALA A 49 2.84 5.27 6.91
C ALA A 49 3.27 6.17 5.75
N ASP A 50 4.08 7.18 6.03
CA ASP A 50 4.64 8.10 5.04
C ASP A 50 5.64 7.43 4.08
N ASP A 51 6.31 6.38 4.55
CA ASP A 51 7.31 5.64 3.78
C ASP A 51 7.42 4.18 4.26
N PHE A 52 8.07 3.34 3.45
CA PHE A 52 8.18 1.92 3.74
C PHE A 52 9.07 1.63 4.96
N HIS A 53 10.10 2.43 5.20
CA HIS A 53 10.99 2.24 6.35
C HIS A 53 10.24 2.49 7.67
N SER A 54 9.53 3.62 7.77
CA SER A 54 8.68 3.99 8.91
C SER A 54 7.59 2.96 9.18
N PHE A 55 6.98 2.38 8.12
CA PHE A 55 6.03 1.27 8.27
C PHE A 55 6.67 0.06 8.96
N VAL A 56 7.81 -0.43 8.46
CA VAL A 56 8.49 -1.62 9.01
C VAL A 56 8.96 -1.40 10.45
N GLU A 57 9.50 -0.23 10.78
CA GLU A 57 9.93 0.09 12.15
C GLU A 57 8.78 0.11 13.17
N SER A 58 7.55 0.38 12.70
CA SER A 58 6.37 0.42 13.56
C SER A 58 5.78 -0.97 13.87
N LEU A 59 6.15 -2.01 13.11
CA LEU A 59 5.58 -3.36 13.25
C LEU A 59 5.97 -3.98 14.59
N LYS A 60 4.98 -4.56 15.28
CA LYS A 60 5.16 -5.25 16.55
C LYS A 60 4.35 -6.54 16.57
N ALA A 61 4.90 -7.56 17.21
CA ALA A 61 4.15 -8.78 17.47
C ALA A 61 2.99 -8.46 18.44
N ASP A 62 1.81 -9.00 18.14
CA ASP A 62 0.69 -9.01 19.08
C ASP A 62 1.08 -9.89 20.28
N THR A 63 0.81 -9.42 21.49
CA THR A 63 1.21 -10.09 22.75
C THR A 63 0.07 -10.89 23.35
#